data_AF-A0A1Z4RD39-F1
#
_entry.id   AF-A0A1Z4RD39-F1
#
_cell.length_a   1.000
_cell.length_b   1.000
_cell.length_c   1.000
_cell.angle_alpha   90.00
_cell.angle_beta   90.00
_cell.angle_gamma   90.00
#
_symmetry.space_group_name_H-M   'P 1'
#
loop_
_entity.id
_entity.type
_entity.pdbx_description
1 polymer ?
#
loop_
_entity_poly.entity_id
_entity_poly.type
_entity_poly.pdbx_seq_one_letter_code
_entity_poly.pdbx_strand_id
1 'polypeptide(L)'
;MFSKLRWRLLLFIFPLVVVGIYLLQPTPPAPCGSLKKFGAIEQEGRCIINRNVTLEGNLKRLPNQLTVKGNLTISGTYIEELPIAMVVDGNLFLYKTSIAKLPPDLQVQGSFDQYSGFGSPGVKCSAIPKTAFIKGNRNCH
;
A
#
# COMPACT_ATOMS: atom_id res chain seq x y z
N MET A 1 -60.81 -19.53 -26.32
CA MET A 1 -60.37 -18.18 -25.88
C MET A 1 -59.23 -18.36 -24.89
N PHE A 2 -58.00 -18.03 -25.29
CA PHE A 2 -56.79 -18.27 -24.49
C PHE A 2 -56.72 -17.34 -23.27
N SER A 3 -56.28 -17.93 -22.16
CA SER A 3 -56.18 -17.35 -20.83
C SER A 3 -55.20 -16.17 -20.78
N LYS A 4 -55.69 -15.01 -20.34
CA LYS A 4 -54.83 -13.91 -19.88
C LYS A 4 -54.45 -14.18 -18.43
N LEU A 5 -53.47 -15.05 -18.22
CA LEU A 5 -52.80 -15.18 -16.92
C LEU A 5 -51.34 -14.76 -17.07
N ARG A 6 -50.87 -14.02 -16.06
CA ARG A 6 -49.47 -13.66 -15.75
C ARG A 6 -48.96 -12.39 -16.44
N TRP A 7 -48.85 -11.32 -15.64
CA TRP A 7 -47.64 -10.46 -15.69
C TRP A 7 -47.38 -9.56 -14.48
N ARG A 8 -48.07 -9.74 -13.33
CA ARG A 8 -47.90 -8.84 -12.18
C ARG A 8 -46.98 -9.31 -11.05
N LEU A 9 -46.21 -10.40 -11.22
CA LEU A 9 -45.38 -10.95 -10.14
C LEU A 9 -43.85 -10.80 -10.28
N LEU A 10 -43.34 -10.12 -11.31
CA LEU A 10 -41.87 -10.03 -11.53
C LEU A 10 -41.17 -8.84 -10.87
N LEU A 11 -41.88 -7.93 -10.19
CA LEU A 11 -41.27 -6.70 -9.65
C LEU A 11 -40.81 -6.76 -8.19
N PHE A 12 -40.98 -7.88 -7.49
CA PHE A 12 -40.65 -7.99 -6.06
C PHE A 12 -39.41 -8.84 -5.72
N ILE A 13 -38.68 -9.34 -6.73
CA ILE A 13 -37.48 -10.17 -6.52
C ILE A 13 -36.19 -9.37 -6.74
N PHE A 14 -36.29 -8.19 -7.36
CA PHE A 14 -35.15 -7.32 -7.67
C PHE A 14 -34.29 -6.92 -6.46
N PRO A 15 -34.83 -6.60 -5.26
CA PRO A 15 -33.97 -6.18 -4.15
C PRO A 15 -33.20 -7.35 -3.52
N LEU A 16 -33.76 -8.57 -3.47
CA LEU A 16 -33.08 -9.74 -2.90
C LEU A 16 -31.98 -10.28 -3.82
N VAL A 17 -32.21 -10.23 -5.15
CA VAL A 17 -31.18 -10.63 -6.12
C VAL A 17 -29.98 -9.69 -6.01
N VAL A 18 -30.17 -8.37 -5.92
CA VAL A 18 -29.09 -7.39 -5.76
C VAL A 18 -28.30 -7.61 -4.45
N VAL A 19 -28.98 -7.84 -3.33
CA VAL A 19 -28.29 -8.14 -2.05
C VAL A 19 -27.48 -9.45 -2.13
N GLY A 20 -27.99 -10.47 -2.82
CA GLY A 20 -27.30 -11.75 -3.02
C GLY A 20 -26.03 -11.66 -3.88
N ILE A 21 -26.02 -10.84 -4.95
CA ILE A 21 -24.81 -10.61 -5.77
C ILE A 21 -23.74 -9.78 -5.04
N TYR A 22 -24.12 -8.88 -4.12
CA TYR A 22 -23.16 -8.14 -3.30
C TYR A 22 -22.38 -9.04 -2.33
N LEU A 23 -22.99 -10.12 -1.82
CA LEU A 23 -22.33 -11.06 -0.89
C LEU A 23 -21.38 -12.06 -1.58
N LEU A 24 -21.37 -12.12 -2.91
CA LEU A 24 -20.52 -13.01 -3.71
C LEU A 24 -19.20 -12.38 -4.14
N GLN A 25 -18.91 -11.14 -3.74
CA GLN A 25 -17.62 -10.53 -4.02
C GLN A 25 -16.53 -11.20 -3.16
N PRO A 26 -15.47 -11.76 -3.75
CA PRO A 26 -14.36 -12.31 -2.98
C PRO A 26 -13.77 -11.22 -2.10
N THR A 27 -13.69 -11.46 -0.79
CA THR A 27 -13.02 -10.55 0.13
C THR A 27 -11.57 -10.38 -0.35
N PRO A 28 -11.08 -9.14 -0.50
CA PRO A 28 -9.70 -8.89 -0.89
C PRO A 28 -8.76 -9.66 0.05
N PRO A 29 -7.69 -10.29 -0.46
CA PRO A 29 -6.71 -10.97 0.40
C PRO A 29 -6.14 -9.98 1.41
N ALA A 30 -6.18 -10.35 2.70
CA ALA A 30 -5.78 -9.47 3.81
C ALA A 30 -4.35 -8.91 3.58
N PRO A 31 -4.22 -7.62 3.18
CA PRO A 31 -2.98 -7.04 2.68
C PRO A 31 -1.97 -6.87 3.82
N CYS A 32 -2.42 -6.73 5.07
CA CYS A 32 -1.55 -6.40 6.20
C CYS A 32 -0.89 -7.56 6.93
N GLY A 33 -1.01 -8.82 6.47
CA GLY A 33 -0.54 -9.98 7.24
C GLY A 33 0.90 -9.86 7.75
N SER A 34 1.83 -9.46 6.89
CA SER A 34 3.25 -9.27 7.23
C SER A 34 3.52 -8.07 8.16
N LEU A 35 2.60 -7.10 8.21
CA LEU A 35 2.74 -5.86 8.97
C LEU A 35 1.89 -5.80 10.24
N LYS A 36 1.09 -6.83 10.53
CA LYS A 36 0.23 -6.88 11.73
C LYS A 36 0.99 -6.65 13.04
N LYS A 37 2.21 -7.20 13.15
CA LYS A 37 3.10 -7.00 14.32
C LYS A 37 3.57 -5.55 14.51
N PHE A 38 3.52 -4.75 13.45
CA PHE A 38 3.84 -3.32 13.48
C PHE A 38 2.59 -2.45 13.68
N GLY A 39 1.48 -3.05 14.12
CA GLY A 39 0.22 -2.35 14.37
C GLY A 39 -0.50 -1.89 13.11
N ALA A 40 -0.27 -2.57 11.99
CA ALA A 40 -1.00 -2.30 10.76
C ALA A 40 -2.46 -2.81 10.87
N ILE A 41 -3.38 -2.01 10.33
CA ILE A 41 -4.79 -2.34 10.19
C ILE A 41 -5.16 -2.34 8.71
N GLU A 42 -6.15 -3.15 8.36
CA GLU A 42 -6.72 -3.17 7.02
C GLU A 42 -7.96 -2.27 6.98
N GLN A 43 -8.01 -1.38 6.00
CA GLN A 43 -9.19 -0.56 5.69
C GLN A 43 -9.37 -0.54 4.18
N GLU A 44 -10.51 -1.06 3.70
CA GLU A 44 -10.88 -1.05 2.28
C GLU A 44 -9.79 -1.60 1.33
N GLY A 45 -9.11 -2.69 1.72
CA GLY A 45 -8.04 -3.30 0.92
C GLY A 45 -6.69 -2.57 0.96
N ARG A 46 -6.59 -1.50 1.75
CA ARG A 46 -5.34 -0.76 2.01
C ARG A 46 -4.78 -1.13 3.38
N CYS A 47 -3.46 -1.28 3.44
CA CYS A 47 -2.76 -1.50 4.69
C CYS A 47 -2.32 -0.18 5.32
N ILE A 48 -2.76 0.09 6.55
CA ILE A 48 -2.59 1.39 7.20
C ILE A 48 -1.87 1.24 8.53
N ILE A 49 -0.86 2.09 8.77
CA ILE A 49 -0.18 2.26 10.05
C ILE A 49 -0.34 3.70 10.51
N ASN A 50 -1.10 3.92 11.59
CA ASN A 50 -1.51 5.25 12.07
C ASN A 50 -0.44 5.98 12.92
N ARG A 51 0.83 5.60 12.81
CA ARG A 51 1.92 6.10 13.64
C ARG A 51 3.24 6.10 12.90
N ASN A 52 4.27 6.66 13.54
CA ASN A 52 5.65 6.42 13.14
C ASN A 52 5.98 4.93 13.28
N VAL A 53 6.67 4.36 12.31
CA VAL A 53 7.01 2.95 12.31
C VAL A 53 8.40 2.71 11.76
N THR A 54 9.14 1.84 12.44
CA THR A 54 10.38 1.26 11.92
C THR A 54 10.10 -0.17 11.51
N LEU A 55 10.31 -0.48 10.24
CA LEU A 55 10.23 -1.81 9.68
C LEU A 55 11.63 -2.42 9.65
N GLU A 56 11.82 -3.46 10.46
CA GLU A 56 13.10 -4.14 10.63
C GLU A 56 12.95 -5.67 10.67
N GLY A 57 14.08 -6.37 10.50
CA GLY A 57 14.16 -7.83 10.53
C GLY A 57 13.91 -8.50 9.18
N ASN A 58 13.50 -9.77 9.19
CA ASN A 58 13.40 -10.61 8.00
C ASN A 58 12.12 -10.36 7.17
N LEU A 59 11.82 -9.09 6.89
CA LEU A 59 10.79 -8.69 5.94
C LEU A 59 11.36 -8.76 4.53
N LYS A 60 10.61 -9.40 3.62
CA LYS A 60 10.99 -9.54 2.21
C LYS A 60 10.13 -8.69 1.27
N ARG A 61 8.87 -8.42 1.66
CA ARG A 61 7.90 -7.70 0.83
C ARG A 61 6.97 -6.84 1.68
N LEU A 62 6.53 -5.75 1.10
CA LEU A 62 5.50 -4.86 1.63
C LEU A 62 4.18 -5.09 0.86
N PRO A 63 3.02 -4.81 1.48
CA PRO A 63 1.76 -4.83 0.76
C PRO A 63 1.69 -3.77 -0.33
N ASN A 64 1.03 -4.10 -1.44
CA ASN A 64 0.92 -3.25 -2.63
C ASN A 64 0.30 -1.87 -2.35
N GLN A 65 -0.59 -1.78 -1.36
CA GLN A 65 -1.22 -0.54 -0.92
C GLN A 65 -0.88 -0.31 0.55
N LEU A 66 0.18 0.45 0.81
CA LEU A 66 0.65 0.78 2.15
C LEU A 66 0.52 2.28 2.41
N THR A 67 -0.10 2.64 3.51
CA THR A 67 -0.16 4.01 4.02
C THR A 67 0.39 4.08 5.43
N VAL A 68 1.36 4.94 5.63
CA VAL A 68 1.92 5.25 6.95
C VAL A 68 1.58 6.70 7.27
N LYS A 69 0.78 6.93 8.32
CA LYS A 69 0.34 8.26 8.75
C LYS A 69 1.42 9.09 9.45
N GLY A 70 2.55 8.47 9.77
CA GLY A 70 3.71 9.13 10.34
C GLY A 70 4.97 8.94 9.48
N ASN A 71 6.13 8.99 10.13
CA ASN A 71 7.41 8.67 9.54
C ASN A 71 7.55 7.15 9.34
N LEU A 72 8.13 6.77 8.20
CA LEU A 72 8.46 5.38 7.90
C LEU A 72 9.98 5.22 7.80
N THR A 73 10.54 4.38 8.66
CA THR A 73 11.93 3.93 8.55
C THR A 73 11.94 2.47 8.12
N ILE A 74 12.65 2.13 7.04
CA ILE A 74 12.93 0.74 6.65
C ILE A 74 14.41 0.50 6.89
N SER A 75 14.73 -0.41 7.81
CA SER A 75 16.11 -0.63 8.27
C SER A 75 16.46 -2.10 8.38
N GLY A 76 17.56 -2.52 7.75
CA GLY A 76 18.09 -3.88 7.90
C GLY A 76 17.09 -4.96 7.48
N THR A 77 16.38 -4.74 6.37
CA THR A 77 15.43 -5.69 5.79
C THR A 77 15.90 -6.17 4.41
N TYR A 78 15.35 -7.28 3.94
CA TYR A 78 15.57 -7.82 2.58
C TYR A 78 14.51 -7.34 1.60
N ILE A 79 13.88 -6.20 1.87
CA ILE A 79 12.93 -5.59 0.93
C ILE A 79 13.73 -5.03 -0.24
N GLU A 80 13.36 -5.44 -1.45
CA GLU A 80 14.00 -5.00 -2.70
C GLU A 80 13.18 -3.91 -3.41
N GLU A 81 11.86 -3.90 -3.19
CA GLU A 81 10.93 -3.03 -3.89
C GLU A 81 9.94 -2.38 -2.92
N LEU A 82 9.69 -1.08 -3.13
CA LEU A 82 8.61 -0.37 -2.46
C LEU A 82 7.29 -0.57 -3.24
N PRO A 83 6.14 -0.56 -2.54
CA PRO A 83 4.83 -0.65 -3.20
C PRO A 83 4.59 0.52 -4.15
N ILE A 84 3.97 0.25 -5.31
CA ILE A 84 3.67 1.28 -6.32
C ILE A 84 2.83 2.41 -5.72
N ALA A 85 1.76 2.08 -5.00
CA ALA A 85 0.83 3.04 -4.39
C ALA A 85 1.12 3.30 -2.91
N MET A 86 2.38 3.52 -2.57
CA MET A 86 2.82 3.81 -1.20
C MET A 86 2.62 5.29 -0.84
N VAL A 87 2.01 5.53 0.32
CA VAL A 87 1.82 6.88 0.88
C VAL A 87 2.46 6.96 2.27
N VAL A 88 3.30 7.97 2.48
CA VAL A 88 3.90 8.30 3.77
C VAL A 88 3.59 9.76 4.09
N ASP A 89 2.77 9.99 5.11
CA ASP A 89 2.36 11.35 5.51
C ASP A 89 3.48 12.09 6.26
N GLY A 90 4.54 11.38 6.68
CA GLY A 90 5.76 11.94 7.23
C GLY A 90 6.98 11.78 6.31
N ASN A 91 8.15 11.60 6.92
CA ASN A 91 9.42 11.35 6.23
C ASN A 91 9.59 9.86 5.90
N LEU A 92 10.32 9.57 4.81
CA LEU A 92 10.74 8.22 4.41
C LEU A 92 12.25 8.07 4.59
N PHE A 93 12.66 7.11 5.40
CA PHE A 93 14.06 6.79 5.67
C PHE A 93 14.39 5.36 5.23
N LEU A 94 15.39 5.20 4.36
CA LEU A 94 15.88 3.88 3.90
C LEU A 94 17.31 3.63 4.38
N TYR A 95 17.50 2.69 5.31
CA TYR A 95 18.80 2.41 5.91
C TYR A 95 19.22 0.96 5.75
N LYS A 96 20.37 0.70 5.11
CA LYS A 96 20.89 -0.67 4.90
C LYS A 96 19.83 -1.61 4.31
N THR A 97 19.20 -1.20 3.20
CA THR A 97 18.17 -1.97 2.49
C THR A 97 18.66 -2.40 1.11
N SER A 98 17.98 -3.36 0.49
CA SER A 98 18.22 -3.76 -0.90
C SER A 98 17.42 -2.92 -1.91
N ILE A 99 16.76 -1.84 -1.46
CA ILE A 99 15.94 -0.99 -2.32
C ILE A 99 16.85 -0.13 -3.19
N ALA A 100 16.73 -0.32 -4.51
CA ALA A 100 17.56 0.39 -5.50
C ALA A 100 16.79 1.50 -6.25
N LYS A 101 15.46 1.50 -6.18
CA LYS A 101 14.59 2.41 -6.94
C LYS A 101 13.36 2.80 -6.14
N LEU A 102 12.89 4.03 -6.35
CA LEU A 102 11.59 4.49 -5.86
C LEU A 102 10.52 4.28 -6.94
N PRO A 103 9.29 3.90 -6.58
CA PRO A 103 8.21 3.74 -7.54
C PRO A 103 7.73 5.11 -8.05
N PRO A 104 7.20 5.17 -9.28
CA PRO A 104 6.78 6.42 -9.90
C PRO A 104 5.62 7.11 -9.17
N ASP A 105 4.76 6.35 -8.48
CA ASP A 105 3.56 6.84 -7.80
C ASP A 105 3.76 6.98 -6.28
N LEU A 106 5.03 6.97 -5.83
CA LEU A 106 5.39 7.20 -4.43
C LEU A 106 4.92 8.58 -3.97
N GLN A 107 4.27 8.64 -2.81
CA GLN A 107 3.89 9.91 -2.17
C GLN A 107 4.50 10.00 -0.77
N VAL A 108 5.39 10.98 -0.57
CA VAL A 108 6.01 11.32 0.72
C VAL A 108 5.74 12.80 1.00
N GLN A 109 4.99 13.08 2.06
CA GLN A 109 4.64 14.45 2.46
C GLN A 109 5.77 15.14 3.25
N GLY A 110 6.76 14.39 3.73
CA GLY A 110 8.00 14.88 4.31
C GLY A 110 9.19 14.79 3.35
N SER A 111 10.37 14.62 3.94
CA SER A 111 11.63 14.42 3.23
C SER A 111 11.89 12.93 2.98
N PHE A 112 12.67 12.67 1.94
CA PHE A 112 13.25 11.37 1.64
C PHE A 112 14.73 11.40 1.98
N ASP A 113 15.19 10.42 2.75
CA ASP A 113 16.60 10.24 3.10
C ASP A 113 16.97 8.76 3.04
N GLN A 114 18.23 8.50 2.74
CA GLN A 114 18.76 7.16 2.65
C GLN A 114 20.21 7.12 3.11
N TYR A 115 20.57 6.01 3.73
CA TYR A 115 21.95 5.65 4.00
C TYR A 115 22.19 4.20 3.58
N SER A 116 22.90 4.08 2.46
CA SER A 116 23.33 2.80 1.92
C SER A 116 24.70 2.51 2.52
N GLY A 117 24.74 1.58 3.48
CA GLY A 117 26.02 1.06 3.98
C GLY A 117 26.76 0.28 2.89
N PHE A 118 27.91 -0.31 3.25
CA PHE A 118 28.72 -1.09 2.31
C PHE A 118 27.92 -2.28 1.75
N GLY A 119 27.74 -2.34 0.43
CA GLY A 119 27.02 -3.43 -0.26
C GLY A 119 25.52 -3.24 -0.45
N SER A 120 24.90 -2.17 0.09
CA SER A 120 23.52 -1.81 -0.25
C SER A 120 23.49 -1.05 -1.58
N PRO A 121 22.58 -1.38 -2.52
CA PRO A 121 22.55 -0.72 -3.83
C PRO A 121 22.21 0.76 -3.73
N GLY A 122 21.32 1.13 -2.81
CA GLY A 122 20.82 2.49 -2.65
C GLY A 122 20.01 3.00 -3.83
N VAL A 123 19.20 4.02 -3.58
CA VAL A 123 18.48 4.74 -4.62
C VAL A 123 19.41 5.76 -5.25
N LYS A 124 19.77 5.58 -6.52
CA LYS A 124 20.53 6.63 -7.22
C LYS A 124 19.68 7.87 -7.40
N CYS A 125 20.24 9.04 -7.07
CA CYS A 125 19.49 10.29 -7.11
C CYS A 125 18.98 10.64 -8.52
N SER A 126 19.79 10.35 -9.55
CA SER A 126 19.41 10.49 -10.95
C SER A 126 18.31 9.52 -11.41
N ALA A 127 18.05 8.46 -10.64
CA ALA A 127 17.04 7.45 -10.94
C ALA A 127 15.73 7.65 -10.15
N ILE A 128 15.64 8.70 -9.30
CA ILE A 128 14.38 9.04 -8.64
C ILE A 128 13.38 9.50 -9.72
N PRO A 129 12.22 8.85 -9.84
CA PRO A 129 11.22 9.25 -10.82
C PRO A 129 10.78 10.71 -10.62
N LYS A 130 10.62 11.46 -11.71
CA LYS A 130 10.09 12.84 -11.66
C LYS A 130 8.64 12.87 -11.18
N THR A 131 7.91 11.79 -11.41
CA THR A 131 6.51 11.61 -10.99
C THR A 131 6.37 11.29 -9.51
N ALA A 132 7.44 10.82 -8.85
CA ALA A 132 7.41 10.56 -7.41
C ALA A 132 7.24 11.89 -6.67
N PHE A 133 6.20 11.96 -5.85
CA PHE A 133 5.89 13.13 -5.05
C PHE A 133 6.64 13.05 -3.72
N ILE A 134 7.61 13.94 -3.54
CA ILE A 134 8.34 14.13 -2.29
C ILE A 134 8.28 15.63 -2.02
N LYS A 135 7.53 16.04 -0.99
CA LYS A 135 7.28 17.46 -0.68
C LYS A 135 8.48 18.14 -0.03
N GLY A 136 9.21 17.40 0.81
CA GLY A 136 10.40 17.87 1.50
C GLY A 136 11.69 17.68 0.68
N ASN A 137 12.81 17.60 1.38
CA ASN A 137 14.11 17.43 0.75
C ASN A 137 14.28 16.02 0.20
N ARG A 138 15.03 15.90 -0.89
CA ARG A 138 15.48 14.64 -1.48
C ARG A 138 16.95 14.47 -1.10
N ASN A 139 17.21 14.00 0.12
CA ASN A 139 18.56 13.80 0.63
C ASN A 139 19.14 12.53 -0.02
N CYS A 140 19.83 12.75 -1.12
CA CYS A 140 20.68 11.74 -1.72
C CYS A 140 22.13 12.03 -1.34
N HIS A 141 22.83 10.99 -0.90
CA HIS A 141 24.27 11.01 -0.68
C HIS A 141 24.97 10.22 -1.79
#